data_AF-A0A933VWW6-F1
#
_entry.id   AF-A0A933VWW6-F1
#
_cell.length_a   1.000
_cell.length_b   1.000
_cell.length_c   1.000
_cell.angle_alpha   90.00
_cell.angle_beta   90.00
_cell.angle_gamma   90.00
#
_symmetry.space_group_name_H-M   'P 1'
#
loop_
_entity.id
_entity.type
_entity.pdbx_description
1 polymer ?
#
loop_
_entity_poly.entity_id
_entity_poly.type
_entity_poly.pdbx_seq_one_letter_code
_entity_poly.pdbx_strand_id
1 'polypeptide(L)'
;MMDDIHSVKGASKKLGELLVREEVLTREQLEEALREQKHAGQFLGEILVRLKYITEEELVGFLVRQCRIPHLKLSNFQIAKDVAELVPAAICREYKLLAIDKLGTLLTIAMVNPLDVEALEKIKKTVSLRIKPILCSWVDFRDLYDRIYGAQDRKAHPQESAPAEVATVAAEPKQPAAQTVAPTEEGPRPPDPDKEKSIHCPGGLIERFTFDSFVVAQANSFTYALARSIAESPGSEYNPFFIYGNTGLGKTHLSNAIGNEVVRSNNDALVVYAPASQFIDEMIEAVEHEKMKEFRDRYANVDMLILDDIQFLAGRTRAQEEFFNVFNLIYGNKKHIILVSDVSPKRLEGLEKRLISRFEGGVVACVEEPDFQTRLGILRQRTGAAGATVPEDVLDLLAKSIPSNIRELEGALKKLLAYSSLVGHEITVELAQEILKHMFKTAKA
;
A
#
# COMPACT_ATOMS: atom_id res chain seq x y z
N MET A 1 -31.27 -6.24 15.67
CA MET A 1 -32.54 -6.38 14.93
C MET A 1 -32.20 -6.48 13.45
N MET A 2 -31.88 -7.68 12.99
CA MET A 2 -31.63 -8.03 11.59
C MET A 2 -32.27 -9.40 11.40
N ASP A 3 -33.59 -9.44 11.46
CA ASP A 3 -34.38 -10.60 11.04
C ASP A 3 -35.33 -10.12 9.94
N ASP A 4 -35.65 -11.05 9.06
CA ASP A 4 -36.58 -10.96 7.93
C ASP A 4 -36.00 -10.56 6.56
N ILE A 5 -35.24 -11.48 5.95
CA ILE A 5 -35.25 -11.64 4.49
C ILE A 5 -35.29 -13.13 4.12
N HIS A 6 -36.49 -13.71 4.14
CA HIS A 6 -36.81 -14.92 3.36
C HIS A 6 -37.50 -14.54 2.04
N SER A 7 -37.23 -15.35 1.00
CA SER A 7 -37.91 -15.47 -0.31
C SER A 7 -37.20 -14.90 -1.56
N VAL A 8 -36.76 -15.87 -2.38
CA VAL A 8 -35.85 -15.86 -3.54
C VAL A 8 -36.44 -15.21 -4.82
N LYS A 9 -37.56 -14.48 -4.76
CA LYS A 9 -38.16 -13.77 -5.92
C LYS A 9 -38.15 -12.24 -5.83
N GLY A 10 -37.54 -11.69 -4.78
CA GLY A 10 -37.75 -10.30 -4.37
C GLY A 10 -36.72 -9.28 -4.89
N ALA A 11 -35.50 -9.65 -5.26
CA ALA A 11 -34.44 -8.64 -5.46
C ALA A 11 -34.66 -7.72 -6.69
N SER A 12 -35.03 -8.29 -7.85
CA SER A 12 -35.34 -7.50 -9.07
C SER A 12 -36.62 -6.66 -8.91
N LYS A 13 -37.64 -7.22 -8.24
CA LYS A 13 -38.86 -6.50 -7.89
C LYS A 13 -38.59 -5.35 -6.91
N LYS A 14 -37.72 -5.56 -5.91
CA LYS A 14 -37.34 -4.53 -4.93
C LYS A 14 -36.59 -3.37 -5.57
N LEU A 15 -35.65 -3.61 -6.49
CA LEU A 15 -34.96 -2.52 -7.19
C LEU A 15 -35.93 -1.69 -8.05
N GLY A 16 -36.80 -2.36 -8.81
CA GLY A 16 -37.82 -1.70 -9.62
C GLY A 16 -38.82 -0.89 -8.79
N GLU A 17 -39.34 -1.46 -7.70
CA GLU A 17 -40.28 -0.78 -6.79
C GLU A 17 -39.63 0.43 -6.10
N LEU A 18 -38.34 0.34 -5.75
CA LEU A 18 -37.60 1.46 -5.15
C LEU A 18 -37.36 2.59 -6.16
N LEU A 19 -37.09 2.27 -7.43
CA LEU A 19 -36.93 3.28 -8.50
C LEU A 19 -38.26 3.98 -8.84
N VAL A 20 -39.39 3.28 -8.77
CA VAL A 20 -40.72 3.88 -8.95
C VAL A 20 -41.11 4.78 -7.78
N ARG A 21 -40.74 4.39 -6.55
CA ARG A 21 -41.07 5.16 -5.33
C ARG A 21 -40.38 6.53 -5.28
N GLU A 22 -39.17 6.63 -5.83
CA GLU A 22 -38.36 7.86 -5.89
C GLU A 22 -38.61 8.65 -7.20
N GLU A 23 -39.68 8.32 -7.94
CA GLU A 23 -40.09 8.98 -9.18
C GLU A 23 -39.06 8.91 -10.32
N VAL A 24 -38.06 8.02 -10.22
CA VAL A 24 -37.04 7.81 -11.25
C VAL A 24 -37.62 7.01 -12.43
N LEU A 25 -38.62 6.16 -12.16
CA LEU A 25 -39.33 5.39 -13.18
C LEU A 25 -40.85 5.46 -12.98
N THR A 26 -41.59 5.41 -14.08
CA THR A 26 -43.03 5.17 -14.04
C THR A 26 -43.34 3.67 -13.89
N ARG A 27 -44.52 3.33 -13.36
CA ARG A 27 -44.97 1.93 -13.27
C ARG A 27 -45.02 1.25 -14.64
N GLU A 28 -45.41 1.97 -15.68
CA GLU A 28 -45.46 1.45 -17.06
C GLU A 28 -44.06 1.09 -17.59
N GLN A 29 -43.07 1.96 -17.38
CA GLN A 29 -41.67 1.71 -17.75
C GLN A 29 -41.07 0.51 -17.01
N LEU A 30 -41.40 0.34 -15.73
CA LEU A 30 -40.96 -0.81 -14.95
C LEU A 30 -41.58 -2.12 -15.47
N GLU A 31 -42.88 -2.11 -15.80
CA GLU A 31 -43.58 -3.29 -16.32
C GLU A 31 -43.10 -3.69 -17.72
N GLU A 32 -42.69 -2.72 -18.55
CA GLU A 32 -42.03 -2.95 -19.83
C GLU A 32 -40.66 -3.60 -19.65
N ALA A 33 -39.81 -3.03 -18.78
CA ALA A 33 -38.47 -3.56 -18.50
C ALA A 33 -38.51 -4.97 -17.85
N LEU A 34 -39.49 -5.25 -16.98
CA LEU A 34 -39.69 -6.57 -16.38
C LEU A 34 -40.21 -7.63 -17.38
N ARG A 35 -40.94 -7.21 -18.43
CA ARG A 35 -41.36 -8.10 -19.52
C ARG A 35 -40.18 -8.49 -20.39
N GLU A 36 -39.31 -7.53 -20.75
CA GLU A 36 -38.07 -7.83 -21.49
C GLU A 36 -37.12 -8.72 -20.69
N GLN A 37 -37.01 -8.50 -19.37
CA GLN A 37 -36.16 -9.30 -18.49
C GLN A 37 -36.46 -10.80 -18.55
N LYS A 38 -37.74 -11.17 -18.68
CA LYS A 38 -38.17 -12.59 -18.74
C LYS A 38 -37.67 -13.33 -19.97
N HIS A 39 -37.35 -12.61 -21.05
CA HIS A 39 -36.96 -13.20 -22.32
C HIS A 39 -35.46 -13.09 -22.61
N ALA A 40 -34.76 -12.13 -21.99
CA ALA A 40 -33.38 -11.80 -22.35
C ALA A 40 -32.29 -12.28 -21.38
N GLY A 41 -32.64 -12.77 -20.18
CA GLY A 41 -31.63 -13.16 -19.16
C GLY A 41 -30.74 -12.01 -18.68
N GLN A 42 -31.14 -10.76 -18.98
CA GLN A 42 -30.42 -9.52 -18.70
C GLN A 42 -30.90 -8.88 -17.39
N PHE A 43 -30.08 -8.02 -16.80
CA PHE A 43 -30.43 -7.35 -15.54
C PHE A 43 -31.41 -6.21 -15.78
N LEU A 44 -32.30 -5.98 -14.82
CA LEU A 44 -33.30 -4.90 -14.88
C LEU A 44 -32.62 -3.54 -15.09
N GLY A 45 -31.52 -3.25 -14.39
CA GLY A 45 -30.76 -2.01 -14.56
C GLY A 45 -30.18 -1.81 -15.97
N GLU A 46 -29.65 -2.87 -16.60
CA GLU A 46 -29.13 -2.80 -17.97
C GLU A 46 -30.24 -2.57 -18.99
N ILE A 47 -31.39 -3.22 -18.79
CA ILE A 47 -32.58 -3.03 -19.63
C ILE A 47 -33.08 -1.60 -19.50
N LEU A 48 -33.13 -1.06 -18.28
CA LEU A 48 -33.55 0.32 -18.03
C LEU A 48 -32.60 1.34 -18.67
N VAL A 49 -31.29 1.09 -18.66
CA VAL A 49 -30.29 1.94 -19.33
C VAL A 49 -30.37 1.83 -20.85
N ARG A 50 -30.53 0.62 -21.38
CA ARG A 50 -30.67 0.38 -22.82
C ARG A 50 -31.95 0.99 -23.40
N LEU A 51 -33.07 0.86 -22.69
CA LEU A 51 -34.35 1.48 -23.03
C LEU A 51 -34.34 3.00 -22.80
N LYS A 52 -33.22 3.55 -22.30
CA LYS A 52 -33.00 4.98 -22.01
C LYS A 52 -33.99 5.56 -21.00
N TYR A 53 -34.54 4.72 -20.12
CA TYR A 53 -35.41 5.18 -19.03
C TYR A 53 -34.61 5.74 -17.86
N ILE A 54 -33.37 5.29 -17.69
CA ILE A 54 -32.42 5.80 -16.70
C ILE A 54 -31.03 5.84 -17.33
N THR A 55 -30.19 6.78 -16.94
CA THR A 55 -28.77 6.77 -17.32
C THR A 55 -27.96 5.87 -16.38
N GLU A 56 -26.79 5.42 -16.84
CA GLU A 56 -25.88 4.63 -16.01
C GLU A 56 -25.43 5.41 -14.76
N GLU A 57 -25.23 6.73 -14.89
CA GLU A 57 -24.87 7.61 -13.77
C GLU A 57 -25.99 7.73 -12.74
N GLU A 58 -27.25 7.85 -13.18
CA GLU A 58 -28.42 7.90 -12.30
C GLU A 58 -28.63 6.57 -11.57
N LEU A 59 -28.46 5.44 -12.26
CA LEU A 59 -28.58 4.11 -11.67
C LEU A 59 -27.49 3.85 -10.62
N VAL A 60 -26.23 4.19 -10.93
CA VAL A 60 -25.12 4.07 -9.99
C VAL A 60 -25.31 5.01 -8.80
N GLY A 61 -25.69 6.26 -9.05
CA GLY A 61 -25.98 7.24 -7.99
C GLY A 61 -27.15 6.82 -7.08
N PHE A 62 -28.13 6.11 -7.62
CA PHE A 62 -29.22 5.52 -6.84
C PHE A 62 -28.73 4.39 -5.93
N LEU A 63 -27.98 3.42 -6.47
CA LEU A 63 -27.46 2.27 -5.72
C LEU A 63 -26.47 2.69 -4.62
N VAL A 64 -25.63 3.70 -4.87
CA VAL A 64 -24.71 4.24 -3.85
C VAL A 64 -25.49 4.87 -2.69
N ARG A 65 -26.54 5.65 -2.98
CA ARG A 65 -27.34 6.36 -1.97
C ARG A 65 -28.22 5.44 -1.14
N GLN A 66 -28.94 4.52 -1.78
CA GLN A 66 -29.93 3.67 -1.11
C GLN A 66 -29.30 2.41 -0.49
N CYS A 67 -28.30 1.82 -1.15
CA CYS A 67 -27.70 0.57 -0.67
C CYS A 67 -26.41 0.78 0.15
N ARG A 68 -25.89 2.02 0.23
CA ARG A 68 -24.61 2.38 0.88
C ARG A 68 -23.42 1.57 0.35
N ILE A 69 -23.47 1.17 -0.92
CA ILE A 69 -22.43 0.35 -1.56
C ILE A 69 -21.54 1.28 -2.39
N PRO A 70 -20.23 1.35 -2.13
CA PRO A 70 -19.31 2.17 -2.92
C PRO A 70 -19.19 1.60 -4.35
N HIS A 71 -19.09 2.49 -5.34
CA HIS A 71 -18.88 2.15 -6.75
C HIS A 71 -17.41 2.28 -7.12
N LEU A 72 -16.86 1.31 -7.87
CA LEU A 72 -15.46 1.30 -8.31
C LEU A 72 -15.38 1.10 -9.83
N LYS A 73 -14.71 2.02 -10.53
CA LYS A 73 -14.36 1.85 -11.95
C LYS A 73 -13.11 0.97 -12.06
N LEU A 74 -13.20 -0.15 -12.76
CA LEU A 74 -12.15 -1.19 -12.78
C LEU A 74 -11.22 -1.11 -13.99
N SER A 75 -11.41 -0.12 -14.88
CA SER A 75 -10.82 -0.12 -16.22
C SER A 75 -9.28 -0.15 -16.24
N ASN A 76 -8.62 0.14 -15.11
CA ASN A 76 -7.15 0.09 -14.91
C ASN A 76 -6.68 -0.72 -13.68
N PHE A 77 -7.52 -1.57 -13.10
CA PHE A 77 -7.14 -2.34 -11.90
C PHE A 77 -6.22 -3.52 -12.28
N GLN A 78 -5.07 -3.64 -11.62
CA GLN A 78 -4.23 -4.83 -11.66
C GLN A 78 -4.55 -5.70 -10.45
N ILE A 79 -5.13 -6.88 -10.70
CA ILE A 79 -5.47 -7.83 -9.65
C ILE A 79 -4.35 -8.85 -9.56
N ALA A 80 -3.82 -9.05 -8.35
CA ALA A 80 -2.84 -10.09 -8.08
C ALA A 80 -3.50 -11.48 -8.31
N LYS A 81 -2.80 -12.36 -9.02
CA LYS A 81 -3.37 -13.63 -9.53
C LYS A 81 -3.82 -14.56 -8.40
N ASP A 82 -3.09 -14.54 -7.29
CA ASP A 82 -3.40 -15.24 -6.04
C ASP A 82 -4.73 -14.79 -5.42
N VAL A 83 -5.09 -13.50 -5.54
CA VAL A 83 -6.37 -12.96 -5.08
C VAL A 83 -7.52 -13.37 -5.98
N ALA A 84 -7.31 -13.35 -7.30
CA ALA A 84 -8.31 -13.80 -8.26
C ALA A 84 -8.63 -15.30 -8.08
N GLU A 85 -7.62 -16.14 -7.83
CA GLU A 85 -7.80 -17.59 -7.65
C GLU A 85 -8.54 -17.98 -6.36
N LEU A 86 -8.75 -17.05 -5.42
CA LEU A 86 -9.54 -17.30 -4.19
C LEU A 86 -11.01 -17.59 -4.47
N VAL A 87 -11.54 -17.09 -5.58
CA VAL A 87 -12.91 -17.37 -6.01
C VAL A 87 -12.86 -18.19 -7.30
N PRO A 88 -13.45 -19.40 -7.30
CA PRO A 88 -13.50 -20.25 -8.49
C PRO A 88 -14.13 -19.53 -9.70
N ALA A 89 -13.53 -19.69 -10.88
CA ALA A 89 -14.00 -19.07 -12.12
C ALA A 89 -15.49 -19.34 -12.43
N ALA A 90 -15.98 -20.54 -12.08
CA ALA A 90 -17.39 -20.91 -12.21
C ALA A 90 -18.32 -19.98 -11.41
N ILE A 91 -17.93 -19.64 -10.17
CA ILE A 91 -18.70 -18.72 -9.30
C ILE A 91 -18.59 -17.28 -9.84
N CYS A 92 -17.40 -16.86 -10.26
CA CYS A 92 -17.19 -15.55 -10.87
C CYS A 92 -18.08 -15.33 -12.10
N ARG A 93 -18.25 -16.36 -12.93
CA ARG A 93 -19.08 -16.32 -14.14
C ARG A 93 -20.58 -16.38 -13.83
N GLU A 94 -21.00 -17.31 -12.98
CA GLU A 94 -22.41 -17.53 -12.64
C GLU A 94 -23.01 -16.30 -11.96
N TYR A 95 -22.29 -15.76 -10.96
CA TYR A 95 -22.76 -14.63 -10.15
C TYR A 95 -22.16 -13.29 -10.57
N LYS A 96 -21.38 -13.29 -11.66
CA LYS A 96 -20.86 -12.07 -12.32
C LYS A 96 -20.14 -11.15 -11.33
N LEU A 97 -19.15 -11.74 -10.67
CA LEU A 97 -18.37 -11.12 -9.61
C LEU A 97 -16.89 -11.48 -9.71
N LEU A 98 -16.04 -10.65 -9.11
CA LEU A 98 -14.60 -10.84 -9.12
C LEU A 98 -14.01 -10.48 -7.75
N ALA A 99 -13.09 -11.30 -7.26
CA ALA A 99 -12.23 -10.92 -6.16
C ALA A 99 -11.22 -9.88 -6.65
N ILE A 100 -11.22 -8.70 -6.04
CA ILE A 100 -10.34 -7.59 -6.45
C ILE A 100 -9.16 -7.44 -5.51
N ASP A 101 -9.40 -7.53 -4.20
CA ASP A 101 -8.37 -7.31 -3.19
C ASP A 101 -8.66 -8.17 -1.96
N LYS A 102 -7.59 -8.62 -1.30
CA LYS A 102 -7.63 -9.37 -0.04
C LYS A 102 -6.75 -8.67 0.98
N LEU A 103 -7.35 -8.24 2.08
CA LEU A 103 -6.69 -7.60 3.21
C LEU A 103 -6.94 -8.44 4.47
N GLY A 104 -5.95 -9.24 4.88
CA GLY A 104 -6.08 -10.14 6.03
C GLY A 104 -7.26 -11.10 5.88
N THR A 105 -8.28 -10.94 6.73
CA THR A 105 -9.52 -11.73 6.70
C THR A 105 -10.63 -11.12 5.84
N LEU A 106 -10.41 -9.96 5.21
CA LEU A 106 -11.42 -9.24 4.43
C LEU A 106 -11.16 -9.40 2.92
N LEU A 107 -12.11 -9.98 2.20
CA LEU A 107 -12.11 -10.11 0.75
C LEU A 107 -13.04 -9.06 0.14
N THR A 108 -12.49 -8.21 -0.72
CA THR A 108 -13.27 -7.23 -1.47
C THR A 108 -13.69 -7.84 -2.80
N ILE A 109 -15.01 -7.85 -3.03
CA ILE A 109 -15.61 -8.48 -4.22
C ILE A 109 -16.32 -7.41 -5.02
N ALA A 110 -15.90 -7.22 -6.27
CA ALA A 110 -16.70 -6.48 -7.23
C ALA A 110 -17.86 -7.35 -7.71
N MET A 111 -19.05 -6.79 -7.70
CA MET A 111 -20.26 -7.44 -8.16
C MET A 111 -21.01 -6.49 -9.09
N VAL A 112 -21.52 -7.03 -10.18
CA VAL A 112 -22.44 -6.30 -11.07
C VAL A 112 -23.79 -6.09 -10.38
N ASN A 113 -24.21 -7.07 -9.57
CA ASN A 113 -25.41 -6.96 -8.72
C ASN A 113 -25.06 -7.22 -7.25
N PRO A 114 -24.84 -6.17 -6.45
CA PRO A 114 -24.48 -6.34 -5.04
C PRO A 114 -25.68 -6.65 -4.13
N LEU A 115 -26.90 -6.65 -4.67
CA LEU A 115 -28.12 -7.09 -3.98
C LEU A 115 -28.42 -8.58 -4.18
N ASP A 116 -27.52 -9.31 -4.86
CA ASP A 116 -27.61 -10.75 -5.03
C ASP A 116 -27.23 -11.49 -3.74
N VAL A 117 -28.25 -11.80 -2.95
CA VAL A 117 -28.10 -12.50 -1.66
C VAL A 117 -27.55 -13.92 -1.87
N GLU A 118 -27.90 -14.60 -2.97
CA GLU A 118 -27.46 -15.96 -3.25
C GLU A 118 -25.97 -15.99 -3.56
N ALA A 119 -25.50 -15.04 -4.39
CA ALA A 119 -24.08 -14.86 -4.65
C ALA A 119 -23.28 -14.63 -3.36
N LEU A 120 -23.76 -13.74 -2.50
CA LEU A 120 -23.09 -13.43 -1.22
C LEU A 120 -23.06 -14.63 -0.27
N GLU A 121 -24.14 -15.41 -0.18
CA GLU A 121 -24.17 -16.64 0.62
C GLU A 121 -23.24 -17.71 0.06
N LYS A 122 -23.20 -17.87 -1.27
CA LYS A 122 -22.36 -18.86 -1.93
C LYS A 122 -20.89 -18.59 -1.67
N ILE A 123 -20.44 -17.34 -1.84
CA ILE A 123 -19.05 -16.99 -1.60
C ILE A 123 -18.70 -17.09 -0.10
N LYS A 124 -19.61 -16.71 0.81
CA LYS A 124 -19.38 -16.89 2.26
C LYS A 124 -19.17 -18.36 2.65
N LYS A 125 -19.75 -19.30 1.91
CA LYS A 125 -19.55 -20.75 2.12
C LYS A 125 -18.26 -21.25 1.48
N THR A 126 -17.86 -20.67 0.35
CA THR A 126 -16.65 -21.05 -0.38
C THR A 126 -15.38 -20.50 0.26
N VAL A 127 -15.46 -19.27 0.80
CA VAL A 127 -14.31 -18.53 1.31
C VAL A 127 -14.53 -18.23 2.79
N SER A 128 -13.63 -18.68 3.66
CA SER A 128 -13.65 -18.41 5.11
C SER A 128 -13.29 -16.97 5.49
N LEU A 129 -13.43 -16.01 4.55
CA LEU A 129 -13.08 -14.61 4.70
C LEU A 129 -14.36 -13.76 4.82
N ARG A 130 -14.28 -12.65 5.56
CA ARG A 130 -15.34 -11.62 5.57
C ARG A 130 -15.43 -10.98 4.21
N ILE A 131 -16.63 -10.82 3.67
CA ILE A 131 -16.85 -10.29 2.33
C ILE A 131 -17.30 -8.85 2.39
N LYS A 132 -16.66 -8.00 1.57
CA LYS A 132 -17.09 -6.63 1.32
C LYS A 132 -17.49 -6.47 -0.15
N PRO A 133 -18.80 -6.35 -0.46
CA PRO A 133 -19.26 -6.13 -1.82
C PRO A 133 -19.00 -4.68 -2.25
N ILE A 134 -18.59 -4.52 -3.51
CA ILE A 134 -18.42 -3.25 -4.21
C ILE A 134 -19.15 -3.37 -5.54
N LEU A 135 -19.82 -2.29 -5.97
CA LEU A 135 -20.52 -2.26 -7.26
C LEU A 135 -19.51 -1.99 -8.39
N CYS A 136 -19.57 -2.79 -9.46
CA CYS A 136 -18.87 -2.53 -10.73
C CYS A 136 -19.83 -2.58 -11.91
N SER A 137 -19.44 -1.98 -13.04
CA SER A 137 -20.21 -2.07 -14.28
C SER A 137 -20.03 -3.44 -14.96
N TRP A 138 -20.97 -3.83 -15.82
CA TRP A 138 -20.87 -5.04 -16.63
C TRP A 138 -19.65 -5.02 -17.56
N VAL A 139 -19.34 -3.86 -18.14
CA VAL A 139 -18.19 -3.67 -19.02
C VAL A 139 -16.89 -3.91 -18.26
N ASP A 140 -16.77 -3.31 -17.08
CA ASP A 140 -15.61 -3.47 -16.20
C ASP A 140 -15.44 -4.92 -15.72
N PHE A 141 -16.53 -5.59 -15.36
CA PHE A 141 -16.51 -7.02 -15.00
C PHE A 141 -16.00 -7.87 -16.17
N ARG A 142 -16.61 -7.72 -17.36
CA ARG A 142 -16.27 -8.54 -18.54
C ARG A 142 -14.82 -8.37 -18.93
N ASP A 143 -14.36 -7.12 -19.06
CA ASP A 143 -13.02 -6.80 -19.51
C ASP A 143 -11.96 -7.33 -18.53
N LEU A 144 -12.25 -7.35 -17.23
CA LEU A 144 -11.36 -7.86 -16.20
C LEU A 144 -11.41 -9.39 -16.07
N TYR A 145 -12.60 -9.98 -16.20
CA TYR A 145 -12.79 -11.43 -16.24
C TYR A 145 -12.04 -12.05 -17.42
N ASP A 146 -12.13 -11.44 -18.61
CA ASP A 146 -11.44 -11.92 -19.81
C ASP A 146 -9.90 -11.80 -19.69
N ARG A 147 -9.39 -10.77 -19.02
CA ARG A 147 -7.94 -10.63 -18.75
C ARG A 147 -7.42 -11.71 -17.80
N ILE A 148 -8.21 -12.09 -16.80
CA ILE A 148 -7.78 -13.00 -15.73
C ILE A 148 -8.03 -14.46 -16.09
N TYR A 149 -9.20 -14.79 -16.61
CA TYR A 149 -9.64 -16.17 -16.88
C TYR A 149 -9.81 -16.50 -18.37
N GLY A 150 -9.71 -15.52 -19.27
CA GLY A 150 -10.04 -15.71 -20.70
C GLY A 150 -9.17 -16.73 -21.44
N ALA A 151 -8.00 -17.09 -20.93
CA ALA A 151 -7.15 -18.16 -21.47
C ALA A 151 -7.52 -19.58 -20.97
N GLN A 152 -8.09 -19.69 -19.76
CA GLN A 152 -8.50 -20.95 -19.15
C GLN A 152 -9.91 -21.37 -19.60
N ASP A 153 -10.81 -20.40 -19.76
CA ASP A 153 -12.21 -20.63 -20.14
C ASP A 153 -12.34 -21.10 -21.61
N ARG A 154 -11.48 -20.60 -22.52
CA ARG A 154 -11.44 -21.04 -23.94
C ARG A 154 -11.02 -22.50 -24.13
N LYS A 155 -10.33 -23.11 -23.15
CA LYS A 155 -9.96 -24.54 -23.17
C LYS A 155 -11.02 -25.44 -22.53
N ALA A 156 -11.89 -24.89 -21.69
CA ALA A 156 -12.88 -25.67 -20.94
C ALA A 156 -14.22 -25.81 -21.67
N HIS A 157 -14.68 -24.81 -22.42
CA HIS A 157 -15.96 -24.86 -23.14
C HIS A 157 -15.89 -24.11 -24.48
N PRO A 158 -15.84 -24.81 -25.63
CA PRO A 158 -16.01 -24.19 -26.93
C PRO A 158 -17.50 -24.00 -27.23
N GLN A 159 -17.89 -22.75 -27.49
CA GLN A 159 -19.19 -22.24 -28.01
C GLN A 159 -20.27 -21.82 -26.99
N GLU A 160 -20.53 -20.50 -26.96
CA GLU A 160 -21.84 -19.94 -27.37
C GLU A 160 -21.65 -18.48 -27.85
N SER A 161 -22.25 -18.18 -28.99
CA SER A 161 -22.01 -17.05 -29.89
C SER A 161 -22.63 -15.71 -29.46
N ALA A 162 -21.94 -14.60 -29.78
CA ALA A 162 -22.58 -13.35 -30.17
C ALA A 162 -22.45 -13.16 -31.70
N PRO A 163 -23.42 -12.51 -32.39
CA PRO A 163 -23.45 -12.44 -33.85
C PRO A 163 -22.42 -11.46 -34.43
N ALA A 164 -22.16 -11.67 -35.71
CA ALA A 164 -21.07 -11.18 -36.52
C ALA A 164 -21.14 -9.70 -36.98
N GLU A 165 -20.04 -9.33 -37.65
CA GLU A 165 -19.77 -8.17 -38.53
C GLU A 165 -19.15 -6.94 -37.84
N VAL A 166 -18.02 -6.36 -38.28
CA VAL A 166 -17.52 -6.14 -39.66
C VAL A 166 -15.97 -6.21 -39.70
N ALA A 167 -15.44 -6.75 -40.81
CA ALA A 167 -14.02 -6.86 -41.20
C ALA A 167 -13.36 -5.48 -41.50
N THR A 168 -12.04 -5.29 -41.40
CA THR A 168 -11.08 -5.58 -42.48
C THR A 168 -9.63 -5.19 -42.10
N VAL A 169 -8.67 -6.09 -42.39
CA VAL A 169 -7.34 -5.91 -43.08
C VAL A 169 -6.29 -4.99 -42.41
N ALA A 170 -4.98 -5.27 -42.23
CA ALA A 170 -3.99 -6.23 -42.74
C ALA A 170 -2.74 -6.22 -41.80
N ALA A 171 -2.11 -7.38 -41.58
CA ALA A 171 -0.74 -7.76 -41.98
C ALA A 171 0.43 -7.45 -41.01
N GLU A 172 1.09 -8.55 -40.62
CA GLU A 172 2.37 -8.76 -39.91
C GLU A 172 3.59 -8.03 -40.55
N PRO A 173 4.70 -7.79 -39.81
CA PRO A 173 5.72 -8.84 -39.59
C PRO A 173 6.30 -8.97 -38.16
N LYS A 174 6.85 -10.17 -37.96
CA LYS A 174 7.39 -10.81 -36.76
C LYS A 174 8.82 -10.37 -36.35
N GLN A 175 9.07 -10.55 -35.04
CA GLN A 175 10.32 -10.91 -34.32
C GLN A 175 11.39 -9.83 -34.03
N PRO A 176 12.26 -10.00 -32.98
CA PRO A 176 12.45 -11.19 -32.13
C PRO A 176 12.33 -10.98 -30.60
N ALA A 177 12.24 -12.12 -29.92
CA ALA A 177 12.15 -12.30 -28.47
C ALA A 177 13.41 -11.81 -27.72
N ALA A 178 13.20 -11.01 -26.68
CA ALA A 178 14.18 -10.80 -25.62
C ALA A 178 13.81 -11.70 -24.43
N GLN A 179 14.69 -12.65 -24.13
CA GLN A 179 14.63 -13.50 -22.95
C GLN A 179 14.71 -12.62 -21.69
N THR A 180 13.69 -12.72 -20.83
CA THR A 180 13.81 -12.20 -19.45
C THR A 180 13.64 -13.36 -18.50
N VAL A 181 14.68 -13.56 -17.72
CA VAL A 181 14.90 -14.61 -16.73
C VAL A 181 13.88 -14.43 -15.60
N ALA A 182 13.28 -15.53 -15.13
CA ALA A 182 12.35 -15.54 -14.02
C ALA A 182 13.00 -15.02 -12.71
N PRO A 183 12.28 -14.28 -11.84
CA PRO A 183 12.67 -14.14 -10.45
C PRO A 183 12.21 -15.38 -9.67
N THR A 184 13.18 -16.05 -9.06
CA THR A 184 13.03 -17.17 -8.14
C THR A 184 12.19 -16.75 -6.92
N GLU A 185 11.31 -17.65 -6.49
CA GLU A 185 10.48 -17.53 -5.29
C GLU A 185 11.37 -17.35 -4.03
N GLU A 186 11.22 -16.24 -3.31
CA GLU A 186 11.71 -16.11 -1.94
C GLU A 186 10.68 -16.73 -0.99
N GLY A 187 11.12 -17.76 -0.25
CA GLY A 187 10.36 -18.41 0.80
C GLY A 187 10.10 -17.53 2.03
N PRO A 188 9.37 -18.05 3.04
CA PRO A 188 8.94 -17.28 4.20
C PRO A 188 10.14 -16.81 5.02
N ARG A 189 10.32 -15.49 5.09
CA ARG A 189 11.34 -14.82 5.90
C ARG A 189 11.12 -15.14 7.40
N PRO A 190 12.17 -15.56 8.13
CA PRO A 190 12.06 -15.82 9.57
C PRO A 190 11.74 -14.52 10.34
N PRO A 191 11.10 -14.62 11.52
CA PRO A 191 10.68 -13.46 12.30
C PRO A 191 11.90 -12.64 12.75
N ASP A 192 11.80 -11.33 12.55
CA ASP A 192 12.81 -10.35 12.95
C ASP A 192 13.04 -10.40 14.48
N PRO A 193 14.28 -10.58 14.97
CA PRO A 193 14.57 -10.66 16.40
C PRO A 193 14.61 -9.29 17.11
N ASP A 194 14.41 -8.17 16.41
CA ASP A 194 14.49 -6.82 16.98
C ASP A 194 13.15 -6.29 17.54
N LYS A 195 12.43 -7.10 18.34
CA LYS A 195 11.48 -6.57 19.34
C LYS A 195 12.22 -6.21 20.64
N GLU A 196 13.28 -5.40 20.54
CA GLU A 196 13.90 -4.78 21.71
C GLU A 196 13.12 -3.52 22.07
N LYS A 197 12.39 -3.61 23.20
CA LYS A 197 11.64 -2.57 23.93
C LYS A 197 12.07 -1.15 23.58
N SER A 198 11.36 -0.51 22.65
CA SER A 198 11.42 0.93 22.47
C SER A 198 10.66 1.57 23.63
N ILE A 199 11.38 2.33 24.46
CA ILE A 199 10.78 3.29 25.38
C ILE A 199 9.96 4.22 24.49
N HIS A 200 8.64 4.14 24.59
CA HIS A 200 7.71 4.85 23.72
C HIS A 200 7.55 6.28 24.21
N CYS A 201 8.13 7.26 23.51
CA CYS A 201 7.66 8.63 23.60
C CYS A 201 6.20 8.71 23.10
N PRO A 202 5.36 9.59 23.66
CA PRO A 202 4.07 9.90 23.08
C PRO A 202 4.30 10.45 21.66
N GLY A 203 3.90 9.69 20.64
CA GLY A 203 4.13 10.06 19.24
C GLY A 203 4.94 9.05 18.40
N GLY A 204 5.46 7.96 18.99
CA GLY A 204 6.07 6.86 18.21
C GLY A 204 7.52 7.09 17.75
N LEU A 205 8.13 8.23 18.10
CA LEU A 205 9.53 8.53 17.79
C LEU A 205 10.50 7.53 18.45
N ILE A 206 11.61 7.27 17.76
CA ILE A 206 12.69 6.41 18.24
C ILE A 206 13.77 7.27 18.91
N GLU A 207 13.81 7.31 20.24
CA GLU A 207 14.67 8.20 21.05
C GLU A 207 16.17 8.13 20.70
N ARG A 208 16.67 6.93 20.37
CA ARG A 208 18.09 6.72 20.03
C ARG A 208 18.52 7.37 18.73
N PHE A 209 17.58 7.77 17.87
CA PHE A 209 17.89 8.40 16.59
C PHE A 209 17.99 9.91 16.76
N THR A 210 19.20 10.41 16.95
CA THR A 210 19.51 11.84 17.14
C THR A 210 20.50 12.33 16.10
N PHE A 211 20.62 13.64 15.93
CA PHE A 211 21.63 14.24 15.05
C PHE A 211 23.06 13.87 15.46
N ASP A 212 23.34 13.80 16.78
CA ASP A 212 24.67 13.46 17.30
C ASP A 212 25.12 12.05 16.91
N SER A 213 24.17 11.12 16.79
CA SER A 213 24.43 9.74 16.36
C SER A 213 24.48 9.55 14.85
N PHE A 214 24.26 10.60 14.05
CA PHE A 214 24.25 10.53 12.59
C PHE A 214 25.60 10.99 12.02
N VAL A 215 26.26 10.14 11.23
CA VAL A 215 27.54 10.49 10.59
C VAL A 215 27.31 11.36 9.36
N VAL A 216 27.81 12.59 9.42
CA VAL A 216 27.77 13.53 8.31
C VAL A 216 28.98 13.33 7.40
N ALA A 217 28.71 13.29 6.10
CA ALA A 217 29.67 13.17 5.02
C ALA A 217 29.26 14.07 3.85
N GLN A 218 30.14 14.21 2.85
CA GLN A 218 29.84 15.03 1.67
C GLN A 218 28.54 14.59 0.97
N ALA A 219 28.35 13.28 0.81
CA ALA A 219 27.20 12.68 0.12
C ALA A 219 25.83 12.93 0.80
N ASN A 220 25.80 13.18 2.12
CA ASN A 220 24.57 13.44 2.87
C ASN A 220 24.50 14.84 3.50
N SER A 221 25.52 15.67 3.27
CA SER A 221 25.68 17.00 3.88
C SER A 221 24.51 17.94 3.58
N PHE A 222 24.03 17.96 2.34
CA PHE A 222 22.90 18.82 1.93
C PHE A 222 21.60 18.40 2.63
N THR A 223 21.29 17.11 2.59
CA THR A 223 20.09 16.54 3.24
C THR A 223 20.14 16.72 4.76
N TYR A 224 21.34 16.58 5.35
CA TYR A 224 21.57 16.86 6.77
C TYR A 224 21.37 18.34 7.12
N ALA A 225 21.88 19.27 6.31
CA ALA A 225 21.71 20.70 6.53
C ALA A 225 20.24 21.12 6.48
N LEU A 226 19.48 20.58 5.51
CA LEU A 226 18.02 20.77 5.44
C LEU A 226 17.32 20.21 6.68
N ALA A 227 17.68 18.99 7.10
CA ALA A 227 17.12 18.38 8.30
C ALA A 227 17.36 19.23 9.56
N ARG A 228 18.57 19.79 9.72
CA ARG A 228 18.89 20.71 10.83
C ARG A 228 18.05 21.99 10.77
N SER A 229 17.94 22.61 9.61
CA SER A 229 17.14 23.82 9.42
C SER A 229 15.64 23.59 9.70
N ILE A 230 15.11 22.44 9.29
CA ILE A 230 13.72 22.04 9.58
C ILE A 230 13.51 21.81 11.07
N ALA A 231 14.47 21.17 11.77
CA ALA A 231 14.37 20.95 13.21
C ALA A 231 14.38 22.27 14.00
N GLU A 232 15.16 23.25 13.56
CA GLU A 232 15.22 24.59 14.16
C GLU A 232 13.97 25.43 13.89
N SER A 233 13.33 25.26 12.73
CA SER A 233 12.14 26.03 12.34
C SER A 233 11.14 25.19 11.52
N PRO A 234 10.34 24.34 12.19
CA PRO A 234 9.29 23.54 11.56
C PRO A 234 8.19 24.44 10.94
N GLY A 235 7.58 23.95 9.86
CA GLY A 235 6.46 24.64 9.20
C GLY A 235 6.86 25.81 8.27
N SER A 236 8.16 25.95 7.98
CA SER A 236 8.75 26.95 7.09
C SER A 236 8.66 26.57 5.59
N GLU A 237 9.49 27.19 4.74
CA GLU A 237 9.49 27.05 3.27
C GLU A 237 9.77 25.62 2.77
N TYR A 238 10.35 24.76 3.61
CA TYR A 238 10.76 23.40 3.21
C TYR A 238 9.65 22.35 3.39
N ASN A 239 8.38 22.76 3.42
CA ASN A 239 7.23 21.89 3.69
C ASN A 239 6.46 21.55 2.39
N PRO A 240 6.17 20.27 2.09
CA PRO A 240 6.66 19.07 2.78
C PRO A 240 8.14 18.81 2.52
N PHE A 241 8.79 18.12 3.46
CA PHE A 241 10.15 17.61 3.29
C PHE A 241 10.10 16.13 2.91
N PHE A 242 10.59 15.80 1.72
CA PHE A 242 10.61 14.44 1.19
C PHE A 242 12.03 13.88 1.17
N ILE A 243 12.29 12.84 1.94
CA ILE A 243 13.58 12.16 2.03
C ILE A 243 13.49 10.83 1.28
N TYR A 244 14.40 10.58 0.33
CA TYR A 244 14.47 9.29 -0.34
C TYR A 244 15.88 8.75 -0.50
N GLY A 245 16.01 7.46 -0.78
CA GLY A 245 17.29 6.77 -0.96
C GLY A 245 17.13 5.27 -0.74
N ASN A 246 18.13 4.47 -1.12
CA ASN A 246 18.05 3.02 -0.96
C ASN A 246 17.85 2.59 0.52
N THR A 247 17.49 1.33 0.72
CA THR A 247 17.25 0.77 2.05
C THR A 247 18.52 0.86 2.91
N GLY A 248 18.35 1.13 4.20
CA GLY A 248 19.46 1.11 5.15
C GLY A 248 20.46 2.27 5.04
N LEU A 249 20.10 3.39 4.40
CA LEU A 249 20.96 4.59 4.33
C LEU A 249 20.76 5.62 5.46
N GLY A 250 19.92 5.31 6.45
CA GLY A 250 19.67 6.21 7.59
C GLY A 250 18.54 7.22 7.39
N LYS A 251 17.64 7.00 6.42
CA LYS A 251 16.45 7.87 6.21
C LYS A 251 15.55 7.95 7.45
N THR A 252 15.18 6.79 8.00
CA THR A 252 14.42 6.68 9.27
C THR A 252 15.15 7.32 10.44
N HIS A 253 16.48 7.18 10.49
CA HIS A 253 17.29 7.83 11.52
C HIS A 253 17.17 9.34 11.39
N LEU A 254 17.42 9.89 10.21
CA LEU A 254 17.41 11.33 9.99
C LEU A 254 16.02 11.94 10.24
N SER A 255 14.94 11.29 9.78
CA SER A 255 13.58 11.75 10.03
C SER A 255 13.25 11.78 11.52
N ASN A 256 13.58 10.71 12.26
CA ASN A 256 13.39 10.67 13.72
C ASN A 256 14.29 11.68 14.44
N ALA A 257 15.50 11.93 13.97
CA ALA A 257 16.40 12.94 14.54
C ALA A 257 15.80 14.35 14.48
N ILE A 258 15.11 14.68 13.37
CA ILE A 258 14.37 15.95 13.25
C ILE A 258 13.26 16.00 14.30
N GLY A 259 12.42 14.96 14.39
CA GLY A 259 11.32 14.91 15.35
C GLY A 259 11.78 14.99 16.81
N ASN A 260 12.83 14.24 17.16
CA ASN A 260 13.41 14.24 18.51
C ASN A 260 13.99 15.62 18.88
N GLU A 261 14.62 16.32 17.94
CA GLU A 261 15.17 17.65 18.20
C GLU A 261 14.06 18.70 18.39
N VAL A 262 12.94 18.57 17.65
CA VAL A 262 11.76 19.43 17.83
C VAL A 262 11.14 19.23 19.21
N VAL A 263 10.93 17.97 19.63
CA VAL A 263 10.42 17.65 20.97
C VAL A 263 11.37 18.12 22.06
N ARG A 264 12.68 17.98 21.85
CA ARG A 264 13.71 18.46 22.80
C ARG A 264 13.69 19.98 22.94
N SER A 265 13.47 20.71 21.85
CA SER A 265 13.46 22.18 21.84
C SER A 265 12.14 22.76 22.33
N ASN A 266 11.03 22.04 22.13
CA ASN A 266 9.71 22.43 22.57
C ASN A 266 8.96 21.20 23.12
N ASN A 267 8.89 21.11 24.45
CA ASN A 267 8.28 19.96 25.13
C ASN A 267 6.75 19.86 24.94
N ASP A 268 6.09 20.93 24.46
CA ASP A 268 4.66 20.94 24.15
C ASP A 268 4.38 20.59 22.67
N ALA A 269 5.42 20.38 21.85
CA ALA A 269 5.26 20.07 20.44
C ALA A 269 4.67 18.66 20.24
N LEU A 270 3.60 18.56 19.46
CA LEU A 270 2.99 17.30 19.10
C LEU A 270 3.64 16.75 17.82
N VAL A 271 4.54 15.79 17.97
CA VAL A 271 5.21 15.12 16.85
C VAL A 271 4.73 13.68 16.75
N VAL A 272 4.28 13.27 15.56
CA VAL A 272 3.87 11.89 15.29
C VAL A 272 4.78 11.27 14.24
N TYR A 273 5.41 10.16 14.58
CA TYR A 273 6.06 9.24 13.67
C TYR A 273 5.22 7.98 13.50
N ALA A 274 5.02 7.57 12.26
CA ALA A 274 4.47 6.26 11.94
C ALA A 274 5.02 5.76 10.60
N PRO A 275 5.28 4.45 10.45
CA PRO A 275 5.37 3.83 9.13
C PRO A 275 4.03 3.90 8.41
N ALA A 276 4.04 3.99 7.08
CA ALA A 276 2.83 3.99 6.26
C ALA A 276 2.00 2.71 6.46
N SER A 277 2.63 1.56 6.73
CA SER A 277 1.94 0.33 7.10
C SER A 277 1.11 0.48 8.38
N GLN A 278 1.69 1.09 9.43
CA GLN A 278 0.97 1.37 10.67
C GLN A 278 -0.19 2.36 10.44
N PHE A 279 0.01 3.40 9.63
CA PHE A 279 -1.06 4.32 9.26
C PHE A 279 -2.23 3.59 8.57
N ILE A 280 -1.94 2.66 7.66
CA ILE A 280 -2.95 1.83 7.00
C ILE A 280 -3.67 0.94 8.01
N ASP A 281 -2.94 0.25 8.88
CA ASP A 281 -3.51 -0.67 9.86
C ASP A 281 -4.42 0.06 10.86
N GLU A 282 -3.98 1.20 11.38
CA GLU A 282 -4.78 2.05 12.28
C GLU A 282 -6.01 2.64 11.58
N MET A 283 -5.90 2.99 10.29
CA MET A 283 -7.05 3.43 9.51
C MET A 283 -8.07 2.29 9.37
N ILE A 284 -7.61 1.07 9.10
CA ILE A 284 -8.49 -0.11 8.99
C ILE A 284 -9.22 -0.34 10.31
N GLU A 285 -8.50 -0.36 11.43
CA GLU A 285 -9.09 -0.50 12.77
C GLU A 285 -10.12 0.60 13.07
N ALA A 286 -9.81 1.85 12.71
CA ALA A 286 -10.71 2.97 12.90
C ALA A 286 -11.98 2.87 12.04
N VAL A 287 -11.90 2.31 10.83
CA VAL A 287 -13.09 2.01 10.02
C VAL A 287 -13.91 0.89 10.65
N GLU A 288 -13.27 -0.17 11.15
CA GLU A 288 -13.96 -1.31 11.77
C GLU A 288 -14.67 -0.95 13.08
N HIS A 289 -14.17 0.06 13.79
CA HIS A 289 -14.72 0.48 15.10
C HIS A 289 -15.44 1.83 15.06
N GLU A 290 -15.72 2.38 13.87
CA GLU A 290 -16.38 3.68 13.66
C GLU A 290 -15.65 4.86 14.34
N LYS A 291 -14.32 4.75 14.48
CA LYS A 291 -13.43 5.70 15.15
C LYS A 291 -12.60 6.57 14.19
N MET A 292 -13.09 6.77 12.96
CA MET A 292 -12.40 7.58 11.95
C MET A 292 -12.10 9.02 12.39
N LYS A 293 -12.90 9.57 13.31
CA LYS A 293 -12.62 10.88 13.90
C LYS A 293 -11.35 10.84 14.76
N GLU A 294 -11.22 9.86 15.67
CA GLU A 294 -10.05 9.69 16.53
C GLU A 294 -8.79 9.46 15.70
N PHE A 295 -8.89 8.66 14.64
CA PHE A 295 -7.81 8.45 13.67
C PHE A 295 -7.34 9.77 13.03
N ARG A 296 -8.27 10.56 12.50
CA ARG A 296 -7.93 11.86 11.91
C ARG A 296 -7.34 12.82 12.93
N ASP A 297 -7.92 12.89 14.13
CA ASP A 297 -7.43 13.79 15.18
C ASP A 297 -5.99 13.42 15.56
N ARG A 298 -5.67 12.12 15.66
CA ARG A 298 -4.31 11.63 15.95
C ARG A 298 -3.27 12.07 14.91
N TYR A 299 -3.61 12.00 13.62
CA TYR A 299 -2.64 12.27 12.55
C TYR A 299 -2.65 13.71 12.05
N ALA A 300 -3.77 14.44 12.17
CA ALA A 300 -3.92 15.79 11.65
C ALA A 300 -3.75 16.90 12.71
N ASN A 301 -3.98 16.62 13.99
CA ASN A 301 -3.79 17.59 15.08
C ASN A 301 -2.39 17.49 15.67
N VAL A 302 -1.39 17.73 14.83
CA VAL A 302 0.04 17.61 15.16
C VAL A 302 0.80 18.85 14.70
N ASP A 303 1.92 19.15 15.35
CA ASP A 303 2.87 20.17 14.90
C ASP A 303 3.78 19.64 13.78
N MET A 304 4.07 18.33 13.82
CA MET A 304 4.84 17.64 12.80
C MET A 304 4.34 16.20 12.60
N LEU A 305 4.12 15.82 11.35
CA LEU A 305 3.88 14.43 10.94
C LEU A 305 5.09 13.89 10.19
N ILE A 306 5.58 12.73 10.61
CA ILE A 306 6.63 11.97 9.95
C ILE A 306 6.03 10.65 9.50
N LEU A 307 5.87 10.46 8.20
CA LEU A 307 5.35 9.23 7.61
C LEU A 307 6.47 8.49 6.88
N ASP A 308 6.85 7.34 7.41
CA ASP A 308 7.95 6.50 6.90
C ASP A 308 7.46 5.47 5.88
N ASP A 309 8.35 5.04 4.99
CA ASP A 309 8.08 4.06 3.93
C ASP A 309 6.79 4.31 3.13
N ILE A 310 6.64 5.52 2.57
CA ILE A 310 5.44 5.96 1.84
C ILE A 310 5.07 5.05 0.66
N GLN A 311 6.02 4.26 0.13
CA GLN A 311 5.80 3.27 -0.90
C GLN A 311 4.72 2.24 -0.53
N PHE A 312 4.46 1.98 0.76
CA PHE A 312 3.40 1.06 1.19
C PHE A 312 1.98 1.59 0.96
N LEU A 313 1.80 2.90 0.72
CA LEU A 313 0.51 3.45 0.29
C LEU A 313 0.16 3.09 -1.16
N ALA A 314 1.14 2.67 -1.98
CA ALA A 314 0.93 2.32 -3.38
C ALA A 314 -0.15 1.23 -3.54
N GLY A 315 -1.10 1.46 -4.46
CA GLY A 315 -2.23 0.56 -4.70
C GLY A 315 -3.31 0.56 -3.61
N ARG A 316 -3.11 1.24 -2.47
CA ARG A 316 -4.08 1.32 -1.37
C ARG A 316 -4.95 2.58 -1.47
N THR A 317 -5.87 2.62 -2.44
CA THR A 317 -6.65 3.84 -2.79
C THR A 317 -7.31 4.52 -1.58
N ARG A 318 -7.99 3.79 -0.69
CA ARG A 318 -8.63 4.39 0.49
C ARG A 318 -7.64 5.02 1.46
N ALA A 319 -6.49 4.38 1.67
CA ALA A 319 -5.44 4.91 2.53
C ALA A 319 -4.79 6.15 1.90
N GLN A 320 -4.63 6.16 0.57
CA GLN A 320 -4.17 7.33 -0.17
C GLN A 320 -5.15 8.50 -0.08
N GLU A 321 -6.45 8.25 -0.21
CA GLU A 321 -7.50 9.27 -0.04
C GLU A 321 -7.47 9.87 1.37
N GLU A 322 -7.42 9.03 2.40
CA GLU A 322 -7.43 9.54 3.78
C GLU A 322 -6.11 10.23 4.12
N PHE A 323 -4.98 9.71 3.68
CA PHE A 323 -3.69 10.38 3.81
C PHE A 323 -3.69 11.74 3.08
N PHE A 324 -4.28 11.83 1.89
CA PHE A 324 -4.43 13.11 1.19
C PHE A 324 -5.25 14.11 2.01
N ASN A 325 -6.32 13.68 2.67
CA ASN A 325 -7.12 14.54 3.56
C ASN A 325 -6.30 15.00 4.76
N VAL A 326 -5.63 14.09 5.46
CA VAL A 326 -4.74 14.39 6.59
C VAL A 326 -3.63 15.36 6.17
N PHE A 327 -2.95 15.10 5.05
CA PHE A 327 -1.91 15.96 4.49
C PHE A 327 -2.41 17.39 4.31
N ASN A 328 -3.59 17.57 3.69
CA ASN A 328 -4.15 18.90 3.45
C ASN A 328 -4.46 19.66 4.75
N LEU A 329 -4.94 18.97 5.78
CA LEU A 329 -5.24 19.58 7.08
C LEU A 329 -3.96 20.09 7.75
N ILE A 330 -2.92 19.26 7.81
CA ILE A 330 -1.62 19.62 8.40
C ILE A 330 -0.98 20.76 7.61
N TYR A 331 -0.95 20.64 6.28
CA TYR A 331 -0.37 21.64 5.39
C TYR A 331 -1.11 22.99 5.48
N GLY A 332 -2.45 22.97 5.49
CA GLY A 332 -3.27 24.17 5.64
C GLY A 332 -3.10 24.87 6.99
N ASN A 333 -2.85 24.10 8.05
CA ASN A 333 -2.54 24.60 9.39
C ASN A 333 -1.08 25.06 9.55
N LYS A 334 -0.29 25.08 8.46
CA LYS A 334 1.15 25.42 8.44
C LYS A 334 1.99 24.56 9.39
N LYS A 335 1.56 23.32 9.62
CA LYS A 335 2.28 22.31 10.39
C LYS A 335 3.18 21.50 9.46
N HIS A 336 4.23 20.90 10.01
CA HIS A 336 5.30 20.33 9.18
C HIS A 336 5.01 18.88 8.78
N ILE A 337 5.36 18.51 7.55
CA ILE A 337 5.19 17.15 7.03
C ILE A 337 6.54 16.65 6.53
N ILE A 338 6.98 15.51 7.05
CA ILE A 338 8.15 14.77 6.60
C ILE A 338 7.69 13.44 6.01
N LEU A 339 8.12 13.16 4.79
CA LEU A 339 7.81 11.93 4.08
C LEU A 339 9.11 11.20 3.77
N VAL A 340 9.13 9.90 4.04
CA VAL A 340 10.31 9.06 3.79
C VAL A 340 9.96 7.93 2.83
N SER A 341 10.87 7.64 1.91
CA SER A 341 10.65 6.64 0.85
C SER A 341 11.95 5.96 0.43
N ASP A 342 11.87 4.72 -0.04
CA ASP A 342 13.02 4.07 -0.70
C ASP A 342 13.29 4.64 -2.11
N VAL A 343 12.26 5.20 -2.75
CA VAL A 343 12.34 5.73 -4.12
C VAL A 343 11.89 7.18 -4.20
N SER A 344 12.33 7.89 -5.24
CA SER A 344 11.93 9.28 -5.47
C SER A 344 10.44 9.40 -5.78
N PRO A 345 9.81 10.58 -5.58
CA PRO A 345 8.37 10.77 -5.83
C PRO A 345 7.92 10.33 -7.22
N LYS A 346 8.73 10.61 -8.26
CA LYS A 346 8.45 10.23 -9.66
C LYS A 346 8.46 8.72 -9.92
N ARG A 347 9.13 7.95 -9.04
CA ARG A 347 9.26 6.49 -9.15
C ARG A 347 8.29 5.73 -8.24
N LEU A 348 7.43 6.44 -7.50
CA LEU A 348 6.38 5.83 -6.71
C LEU A 348 5.21 5.40 -7.62
N GLU A 349 5.32 4.20 -8.15
CA GLU A 349 4.23 3.58 -8.90
C GLU A 349 3.04 3.27 -7.99
N GLY A 350 1.82 3.34 -8.52
CA GLY A 350 0.60 3.03 -7.76
C GLY A 350 0.14 4.11 -6.77
N LEU A 351 0.82 5.27 -6.69
CA LEU A 351 0.31 6.46 -6.01
C LEU A 351 -0.46 7.39 -6.95
N GLU A 352 -1.50 8.03 -6.42
CA GLU A 352 -2.25 9.04 -7.15
C GLU A 352 -1.38 10.25 -7.52
N LYS A 353 -1.51 10.73 -8.76
CA LYS A 353 -0.73 11.87 -9.28
C LYS A 353 -0.84 13.13 -8.42
N ARG A 354 -1.99 13.34 -7.75
CA ARG A 354 -2.18 14.49 -6.84
C ARG A 354 -1.31 14.40 -5.59
N LEU A 355 -1.03 13.21 -5.08
CA LEU A 355 -0.10 13.03 -3.96
C LEU A 355 1.33 13.29 -4.41
N ILE A 356 1.73 12.72 -5.56
CA ILE A 356 3.06 12.94 -6.14
C ILE A 356 3.31 14.44 -6.35
N SER A 357 2.35 15.17 -6.94
CA SER A 357 2.47 16.62 -7.12
C SER A 357 2.64 17.40 -5.81
N ARG A 358 2.11 16.90 -4.69
CA ARG A 358 2.27 17.54 -3.37
C ARG A 358 3.64 17.24 -2.77
N PHE A 359 4.13 16.01 -2.97
CA PHE A 359 5.45 15.61 -2.51
C PHE A 359 6.55 16.41 -3.21
N GLU A 360 6.37 16.68 -4.51
CA GLU A 360 7.27 17.51 -5.30
C GLU A 360 7.12 19.02 -5.06
N GLY A 361 6.02 19.46 -4.45
CA GLY A 361 5.74 20.87 -4.21
C GLY A 361 6.57 21.49 -3.07
N GLY A 362 7.27 20.67 -2.29
CA GLY A 362 8.17 21.10 -1.22
C GLY A 362 9.63 20.84 -1.57
N VAL A 363 10.42 20.38 -0.58
CA VAL A 363 11.84 20.06 -0.78
C VAL A 363 12.02 18.55 -0.84
N VAL A 364 12.66 18.10 -1.92
CA VAL A 364 13.00 16.68 -2.12
C VAL A 364 14.51 16.52 -1.95
N ALA A 365 14.94 15.67 -1.02
CA ALA A 365 16.34 15.42 -0.73
C ALA A 365 16.67 13.92 -0.76
N CYS A 366 17.85 13.60 -1.26
CA CYS A 366 18.34 12.24 -1.42
C CYS A 366 19.35 11.91 -0.31
N VAL A 367 19.28 10.69 0.24
CA VAL A 367 20.35 10.11 1.04
C VAL A 367 21.08 9.11 0.17
N GLU A 368 22.33 9.41 -0.15
CA GLU A 368 23.17 8.60 -1.02
C GLU A 368 23.99 7.57 -0.23
N GLU A 369 24.55 6.59 -0.96
CA GLU A 369 25.39 5.57 -0.37
C GLU A 369 26.69 6.19 0.19
N PRO A 370 27.08 5.86 1.44
CA PRO A 370 28.28 6.41 2.05
C PRO A 370 29.53 5.89 1.35
N ASP A 371 30.54 6.76 1.17
CA ASP A 371 31.85 6.33 0.71
C ASP A 371 32.56 5.45 1.76
N PHE A 372 33.71 4.87 1.39
CA PHE A 372 34.47 4.01 2.27
C PHE A 372 34.87 4.70 3.59
N GLN A 373 35.27 5.98 3.53
CA GLN A 373 35.70 6.74 4.71
C GLN A 373 34.54 6.99 5.67
N THR A 374 33.36 7.27 5.13
CA THR A 374 32.12 7.48 5.88
C THR A 374 31.69 6.19 6.56
N ARG A 375 31.73 5.05 5.86
CA ARG A 375 31.44 3.74 6.46
C ARG A 375 32.39 3.40 7.60
N LEU A 376 33.67 3.69 7.44
CA LEU A 376 34.67 3.50 8.49
C LEU A 376 34.40 4.43 9.69
N GLY A 377 34.02 5.68 9.44
CA GLY A 377 33.58 6.62 10.46
C GLY A 377 32.37 6.12 11.27
N ILE A 378 31.36 5.56 10.59
CA ILE A 378 30.20 4.93 11.22
C ILE A 378 30.64 3.78 12.13
N LEU A 379 31.45 2.85 11.62
CA LEU A 379 31.95 1.72 12.40
C LEU A 379 32.71 2.19 13.66
N ARG A 380 33.61 3.16 13.53
CA ARG A 380 34.36 3.73 14.67
C ARG A 380 33.47 4.38 15.71
N GLN A 381 32.45 5.13 15.27
CA GLN A 381 31.49 5.74 16.19
C GLN A 381 30.72 4.66 16.96
N ARG A 382 30.32 3.56 16.28
CA ARG A 382 29.58 2.45 16.90
C ARG A 382 30.44 1.64 17.87
N THR A 383 31.69 1.35 17.54
CA THR A 383 32.60 0.63 18.46
C THR A 383 32.94 1.49 19.69
N GLY A 384 33.18 2.79 19.49
CA GLY A 384 33.40 3.73 20.58
C GLY A 384 32.21 3.83 21.53
N ALA A 385 30.98 3.90 21.00
CA ALA A 385 29.76 3.91 21.80
C ALA A 385 29.53 2.60 22.58
N ALA A 386 29.98 1.46 22.02
CA ALA A 386 29.91 0.16 22.68
C ALA A 386 31.05 -0.08 23.70
N GLY A 387 32.05 0.82 23.78
CA GLY A 387 33.24 0.62 24.59
C GLY A 387 34.09 -0.59 24.16
N ALA A 388 33.94 -1.04 22.91
CA ALA A 388 34.59 -2.23 22.40
C ALA A 388 35.83 -1.89 21.58
N THR A 389 36.93 -2.61 21.84
CA THR A 389 38.17 -2.48 21.08
C THR A 389 38.13 -3.41 19.88
N VAL A 390 38.01 -2.85 18.68
CA VAL A 390 38.02 -3.61 17.42
C VAL A 390 39.26 -3.20 16.61
N PRO A 391 40.08 -4.16 16.15
CA PRO A 391 41.22 -3.87 15.28
C PRO A 391 40.81 -3.13 13.98
N GLU A 392 41.63 -2.17 13.55
CA GLU A 392 41.34 -1.33 12.37
C GLU A 392 41.26 -2.14 11.06
N ASP A 393 42.05 -3.20 10.93
CA ASP A 393 41.99 -4.13 9.80
C ASP A 393 40.65 -4.88 9.70
N VAL A 394 40.02 -5.17 10.84
CA VAL A 394 38.65 -5.73 10.90
C VAL A 394 37.63 -4.70 10.45
N LEU A 395 37.74 -3.44 10.90
CA LEU A 395 36.84 -2.37 10.47
C LEU A 395 36.95 -2.10 8.97
N ASP A 396 38.17 -2.05 8.45
CA ASP A 396 38.48 -1.94 7.02
C ASP A 396 37.85 -3.08 6.22
N LEU A 397 37.95 -4.32 6.71
CA LEU A 397 37.36 -5.49 6.07
C LEU A 397 35.83 -5.37 5.98
N LEU A 398 35.18 -4.99 7.08
CA LEU A 398 33.72 -4.78 7.12
C LEU A 398 33.28 -3.69 6.15
N ALA A 399 33.96 -2.54 6.16
CA ALA A 399 33.65 -1.40 5.29
C ALA A 399 33.92 -1.67 3.81
N LYS A 400 34.86 -2.55 3.46
CA LYS A 400 35.08 -3.04 2.08
C LYS A 400 34.03 -4.05 1.64
N SER A 401 33.57 -4.90 2.55
CA SER A 401 32.67 -6.02 2.23
C SER A 401 31.20 -5.61 2.09
N ILE A 402 30.78 -4.53 2.76
CA ILE A 402 29.39 -4.04 2.74
C ILE A 402 29.37 -2.59 2.25
N PRO A 403 29.28 -2.35 0.92
CA PRO A 403 29.44 -1.01 0.37
C PRO A 403 28.19 -0.14 0.44
N SER A 404 26.99 -0.72 0.41
CA SER A 404 25.74 0.00 0.06
C SER A 404 24.67 0.05 1.17
N ASN A 405 24.76 -0.75 2.23
CA ASN A 405 23.73 -0.83 3.27
C ASN A 405 24.32 -0.66 4.69
N ILE A 406 24.05 0.50 5.32
CA ILE A 406 24.57 0.80 6.67
C ILE A 406 23.97 -0.13 7.72
N ARG A 407 22.70 -0.55 7.56
CA ARG A 407 22.06 -1.50 8.48
C ARG A 407 22.74 -2.86 8.46
N GLU A 408 23.13 -3.35 7.28
CA GLU A 408 23.91 -4.59 7.17
C GLU A 408 25.31 -4.42 7.77
N LEU A 409 25.95 -3.27 7.54
CA LEU A 409 27.26 -2.93 8.09
C LEU A 409 27.24 -2.95 9.64
N GLU A 410 26.26 -2.26 10.23
CA GLU A 410 26.05 -2.25 11.68
C GLU A 410 25.65 -3.63 12.22
N GLY A 411 24.84 -4.38 11.47
CA GLY A 411 24.45 -5.74 11.82
C GLY A 411 25.64 -6.71 11.86
N ALA A 412 26.57 -6.60 10.90
CA ALA A 412 27.81 -7.37 10.88
C ALA A 412 28.69 -7.03 12.10
N LEU A 413 28.85 -5.74 12.40
CA LEU A 413 29.59 -5.30 13.58
C LEU A 413 28.93 -5.81 14.88
N LYS A 414 27.61 -5.67 15.03
CA LYS A 414 26.87 -6.13 16.23
C LYS A 414 27.04 -7.63 16.43
N LYS A 415 26.96 -8.43 15.36
CA LYS A 415 27.21 -9.89 15.43
C LYS A 415 28.63 -10.21 15.88
N LEU A 416 29.62 -9.49 15.36
CA LEU A 416 31.02 -9.67 15.72
C LEU A 416 31.29 -9.32 17.20
N LEU A 417 30.73 -8.20 17.67
CA LEU A 417 30.80 -7.81 19.08
C LEU A 417 30.09 -8.82 20.00
N ALA A 418 28.91 -9.30 19.59
CA ALA A 418 28.17 -10.31 20.33
C ALA A 418 28.95 -11.64 20.43
N TYR A 419 29.58 -12.08 19.34
CA TYR A 419 30.37 -13.31 19.34
C TYR A 419 31.59 -13.20 20.27
N SER A 420 32.31 -12.08 20.21
CA SER A 420 33.43 -11.82 21.11
C SER A 420 33.00 -11.78 22.57
N SER A 421 31.88 -11.09 22.88
CA SER A 421 31.37 -10.97 24.25
C SER A 421 30.81 -12.27 24.82
N LEU A 422 30.18 -13.12 24.00
CA LEU A 422 29.52 -14.35 24.46
C LEU A 422 30.48 -15.54 24.54
N VAL A 423 31.40 -15.65 23.59
CA VAL A 423 32.33 -16.79 23.48
C VAL A 423 33.68 -16.48 24.13
N GLY A 424 33.99 -15.20 24.38
CA GLY A 424 35.24 -14.76 24.98
C GLY A 424 36.43 -14.79 24.03
N HIS A 425 36.20 -14.85 22.71
CA HIS A 425 37.25 -14.79 21.71
C HIS A 425 37.65 -13.34 21.40
N GLU A 426 38.94 -13.13 21.15
CA GLU A 426 39.43 -11.87 20.60
C GLU A 426 38.89 -11.64 19.18
N ILE A 427 38.68 -10.37 18.86
CA ILE A 427 38.17 -9.96 17.56
C ILE A 427 39.32 -10.00 16.55
N THR A 428 39.28 -10.95 15.62
CA THR A 428 40.29 -11.08 14.56
C THR A 428 39.69 -10.98 13.16
N VAL A 429 40.56 -10.79 12.17
CA VAL A 429 40.18 -10.74 10.74
C VAL A 429 39.54 -12.05 10.29
N GLU A 430 40.03 -13.19 10.78
CA GLU A 430 39.50 -14.53 10.44
C GLU A 430 38.06 -14.69 10.92
N LEU A 431 37.77 -14.29 12.17
CA LEU A 431 36.43 -14.32 12.73
C LEU A 431 35.48 -13.40 11.93
N ALA A 432 35.94 -12.20 11.58
CA ALA A 432 35.16 -11.27 10.77
C ALA A 432 34.84 -11.86 9.38
N GLN A 433 35.80 -12.51 8.72
CA GLN A 433 35.57 -13.19 7.45
C GLN A 433 34.56 -14.34 7.57
N GLU A 434 34.58 -15.09 8.67
CA GLU A 434 33.62 -16.17 8.92
C GLU A 434 32.19 -15.63 9.06
N ILE A 435 32.00 -14.56 9.86
CA ILE A 435 30.69 -13.91 10.05
C ILE A 435 30.17 -13.36 8.72
N LEU A 436 31.02 -12.67 7.94
CA LEU A 436 30.65 -12.15 6.62
C LEU A 436 30.24 -13.29 5.66
N LYS A 437 30.99 -14.40 5.64
CA LYS A 437 30.63 -15.58 4.83
C LYS A 437 29.26 -16.13 5.21
N HIS A 438 28.95 -16.21 6.50
CA HIS A 438 27.64 -16.68 6.97
C HIS A 438 26.51 -15.73 6.54
N MET A 439 26.71 -14.42 6.64
CA MET A 439 25.71 -13.41 6.24
C MET A 439 25.38 -13.47 4.75
N PHE A 440 26.39 -13.60 3.88
CA PHE A 440 26.16 -13.61 2.44
C PHE A 440 25.79 -14.99 1.87
N LYS A 441 26.06 -16.08 2.59
CA LYS A 441 25.56 -17.42 2.21
C LYS A 441 24.05 -17.56 2.38
N THR A 442 23.46 -16.90 3.38
CA THR A 442 22.00 -16.96 3.60
C THR A 442 21.21 -16.08 2.63
N ALA A 443 21.84 -15.06 2.04
CA ALA A 443 21.20 -14.14 1.08
C ALA A 443 21.08 -14.69 -0.36
N LYS A 444 21.61 -15.90 -0.64
CA LYS A 444 21.53 -16.57 -1.96
C LYS A 444 20.70 -17.86 -1.94
N ALA A 445 20.00 -18.14 -0.84
CA ALA A 445 19.23 -19.36 -0.64
C ALA A 445 17.73 -19.10 -0.75
#